data_AF-A0ABC9Y4G7-F1
#
_entry.id   AF-A0ABC9Y4G7-F1
#
_cell.length_a   1.000
_cell.length_b   1.000
_cell.length_c   1.000
_cell.angle_alpha   90.00
_cell.angle_beta   90.00
_cell.angle_gamma   90.00
#
_symmetry.space_group_name_H-M   'P 1'
#
loop_
_entity.id
_entity.type
_entity.pdbx_description
1 polymer ?
#
loop_
_entity_poly.entity_id
_entity_poly.type
_entity_poly.pdbx_seq_one_letter_code
_entity_poly.pdbx_strand_id
1 'polypeptide(L)'
;MASSIANPANHLPYFFGNITREEAEEYLMQGGVSDGLYLLRQSRNYLGGFALSLAHGRKVHHYSIEKELSGSYAIAGGKSHASPAELINYHSEEADGLICLLRKPLNRPPGVEPKTGPFEDLKENLIREYVKQTWNLQGHALEQAIISQKPQLEKLIATTAHEKMPWFHGRISREESEHRILTGSRNNGKFLIRERDSNGSYALCLLNDGKVLHYRIDRDKTGKLSIPDGKRFDTLWQFQPTFGHPPDEAPFNPYVMQRKRGLTGAETGDQREALPMDTEVYESPYADPDEMKPKNVTLDRKLLTLEEGELGSGNFGTVKKGFYKMKKGAKPVAVKILKNESNDPAVKDELLREANVMQQLDNPYIVRMIGICEAEAWMLVMEMAELGPLNKFLQKNRHVTEKNITELVHQVSMGMKYLEENNFVHRDLAARNVLLVTQHYAKISDFGLSKALSADENYYKAQSHGKWPVKWYAPECMNFYKFSSKSDVWSFGVLMWEAFSYGQKPYKKKKKKKKKKKKKKKKKKKKKIQNK
;
A
#
# COMPACT_ATOMS: atom_id res chain seq x y z
N MET A 1 17.11 -28.44 9.66
CA MET A 1 17.91 -27.42 10.39
C MET A 1 18.28 -26.33 9.40
N ALA A 2 17.51 -25.24 9.33
CA ALA A 2 17.92 -24.04 8.61
C ALA A 2 18.76 -23.20 9.59
N SER A 3 20.03 -22.98 9.28
CA SER A 3 20.84 -22.06 10.09
C SER A 3 20.26 -20.65 9.93
N SER A 4 19.95 -19.99 11.06
CA SER A 4 19.57 -18.58 11.02
C SER A 4 20.79 -17.81 10.54
N ILE A 5 20.76 -17.32 9.31
CA ILE A 5 21.80 -16.40 8.82
C ILE A 5 21.72 -15.17 9.71
N ALA A 6 22.71 -14.98 10.58
CA ALA A 6 22.77 -13.85 11.48
C ALA A 6 22.69 -12.54 10.67
N ASN A 7 21.84 -11.61 11.11
CA ASN A 7 21.68 -10.33 10.42
C ASN A 7 23.05 -9.60 10.40
N PRO A 8 23.55 -9.20 9.22
CA PRO A 8 24.90 -8.66 9.08
C PRO A 8 25.12 -7.36 9.86
N ALA A 9 24.07 -6.70 10.35
CA ALA A 9 24.16 -5.48 11.14
C ALA A 9 24.08 -5.70 12.67
N ASN A 10 23.83 -6.91 13.17
CA ASN A 10 23.59 -7.14 14.61
C ASN A 10 24.78 -6.73 15.50
N HIS A 11 26.00 -6.86 14.98
CA HIS A 11 27.22 -6.46 15.69
C HIS A 11 27.43 -4.94 15.77
N LEU A 12 26.72 -4.15 14.95
CA LEU A 12 26.89 -2.70 14.90
C LEU A 12 26.19 -2.05 16.10
N PRO A 13 26.87 -1.22 16.93
CA PRO A 13 26.30 -0.67 18.15
C PRO A 13 25.20 0.37 17.91
N TYR A 14 25.11 0.93 16.71
CA TYR A 14 24.11 1.91 16.28
C TYR A 14 22.98 1.30 15.44
N PHE A 15 22.90 -0.03 15.38
CA PHE A 15 21.82 -0.75 14.71
C PHE A 15 20.71 -1.14 15.69
N PHE A 16 19.46 -0.75 15.46
CA PHE A 16 18.36 -0.95 16.41
C PHE A 16 17.40 -2.11 16.06
N GLY A 17 17.61 -2.81 14.93
CA GLY A 17 16.66 -3.83 14.46
C GLY A 17 15.37 -3.23 13.90
N ASN A 18 14.25 -3.95 13.98
CA ASN A 18 12.96 -3.57 13.40
C ASN A 18 12.17 -2.56 14.26
N ILE A 19 12.76 -1.39 14.52
CA ILE A 19 12.07 -0.27 15.18
C ILE A 19 11.27 0.57 14.18
N THR A 20 10.23 1.25 14.68
CA THR A 20 9.39 2.17 13.92
C THR A 20 10.16 3.45 13.53
N ARG A 21 9.59 4.23 12.61
CA ARG A 21 10.16 5.53 12.23
C ARG A 21 10.10 6.50 13.40
N GLU A 22 8.97 6.48 14.10
CA GLU A 22 8.70 7.31 15.28
C GLU A 22 9.64 6.96 16.44
N GLU A 23 9.89 5.67 16.74
CA GLU A 23 10.89 5.27 17.75
C GLU A 23 12.31 5.72 17.36
N ALA A 24 12.67 5.64 16.07
CA ALA A 24 13.96 6.14 15.60
C ALA A 24 14.10 7.67 15.76
N GLU A 25 13.02 8.40 15.50
CA GLU A 25 12.94 9.85 15.74
C GLU A 25 13.09 10.16 17.24
N GLU A 26 12.39 9.43 18.12
CA GLU A 26 12.51 9.57 19.58
C GLU A 26 13.94 9.35 20.08
N TYR A 27 14.62 8.30 19.61
CA TYR A 27 16.02 8.03 19.98
C TYR A 27 16.95 9.16 19.53
N LEU A 28 16.82 9.65 18.29
CA LEU A 28 17.63 10.77 17.79
C LEU A 28 17.34 12.09 18.52
N MET A 29 16.09 12.30 18.93
CA MET A 29 15.67 13.43 19.77
C MET A 29 16.31 13.37 21.16
N GLN A 30 16.31 12.20 21.81
CA GLN A 30 17.00 12.00 23.08
C GLN A 30 18.53 12.14 22.96
N GLY A 31 19.09 11.78 21.80
CA GLY A 31 20.51 11.92 21.48
C GLY A 31 20.99 13.34 21.18
N GLY A 32 20.11 14.35 21.25
CA GLY A 32 20.46 15.77 21.13
C GLY A 32 20.35 16.37 19.72
N VAL A 33 19.90 15.60 18.71
CA VAL A 33 19.61 16.05 17.32
C VAL A 33 20.70 16.92 16.69
N SER A 34 21.97 16.65 16.99
CA SER A 34 23.08 17.34 16.33
C SER A 34 23.16 16.93 14.86
N ASP A 35 23.49 17.87 13.98
CA ASP A 35 23.67 17.60 12.56
C ASP A 35 24.68 16.46 12.33
N GLY A 36 24.28 15.46 11.55
CA GLY A 36 25.10 14.27 11.30
C GLY A 36 24.97 13.17 12.35
N LEU A 37 24.11 13.33 13.36
CA LEU A 37 23.74 12.23 14.27
C LEU A 37 22.86 11.22 13.53
N TYR A 38 23.17 9.93 13.63
CA TYR A 38 22.43 8.92 12.87
C TYR A 38 22.25 7.60 13.63
N LEU A 39 21.27 6.82 13.21
CA LEU A 39 21.14 5.41 13.59
C LEU A 39 20.74 4.56 12.39
N LEU A 40 21.04 3.26 12.48
CA LEU A 40 20.63 2.27 11.50
C LEU A 40 19.49 1.42 12.07
N ARG A 41 18.50 1.09 11.25
CA ARG A 41 17.41 0.18 11.62
C ARG A 41 17.09 -0.74 10.46
N GLN A 42 16.40 -1.84 10.73
CA GLN A 42 15.92 -2.74 9.70
C GLN A 42 14.84 -2.01 8.89
N SER A 43 14.84 -2.24 7.58
CA SER A 43 13.74 -1.75 6.76
C SER A 43 12.47 -2.51 7.11
N ARG A 44 11.34 -1.81 7.11
CA ARG A 44 10.02 -2.44 7.33
C ARG A 44 9.48 -3.08 6.06
N ASN A 45 10.20 -3.02 4.93
CA ASN A 45 9.95 -3.90 3.78
C ASN A 45 10.66 -5.24 4.02
N TYR A 46 10.01 -6.37 3.72
CA TYR A 46 10.52 -7.71 4.04
C TYR A 46 11.68 -8.16 3.12
N LEU A 47 12.39 -7.22 2.49
CA LEU A 47 13.38 -7.48 1.45
C LEU A 47 14.80 -7.57 2.00
N GLY A 48 14.96 -7.75 3.31
CA GLY A 48 16.28 -7.82 3.97
C GLY A 48 17.09 -6.52 3.89
N GLY A 49 16.43 -5.39 3.57
CA GLY A 49 17.05 -4.07 3.52
C GLY A 49 17.14 -3.38 4.88
N PHE A 50 17.74 -2.19 4.88
CA PHE A 50 17.91 -1.34 6.06
C PHE A 50 17.28 0.04 5.85
N ALA A 51 17.22 0.84 6.90
CA ALA A 51 16.91 2.25 6.80
C ALA A 51 17.87 3.06 7.68
N LEU A 52 18.47 4.09 7.08
CA LEU A 52 19.31 5.07 7.74
C LEU A 52 18.43 6.23 8.23
N SER A 53 18.50 6.56 9.51
CA SER A 53 17.81 7.74 10.08
C SER A 53 18.87 8.75 10.52
N LEU A 54 18.82 9.96 9.98
CA LEU A 54 19.86 10.99 10.05
C LEU A 54 19.27 12.33 10.50
N ALA A 55 19.83 12.92 11.55
CA ALA A 55 19.45 14.23 12.05
C ALA A 55 20.18 15.35 11.30
N HIS A 56 19.42 16.36 10.86
CA HIS A 56 19.94 17.60 10.30
C HIS A 56 18.93 18.74 10.50
N GLY A 57 19.37 19.90 10.96
CA GLY A 57 18.52 21.08 11.13
C GLY A 57 17.35 20.85 12.08
N ARG A 58 17.58 20.11 13.18
CA ARG A 58 16.54 19.68 14.16
C ARG A 58 15.41 18.82 13.57
N LYS A 59 15.65 18.18 12.43
CA LYS A 59 14.73 17.24 11.80
C LYS A 59 15.43 15.91 11.56
N VAL A 60 14.64 14.85 11.45
CA VAL A 60 15.14 13.52 11.11
C VAL A 60 14.76 13.20 9.66
N HIS A 61 15.74 12.77 8.90
CA HIS A 61 15.66 12.34 7.52
C HIS A 61 15.86 10.83 7.46
N HIS A 62 15.04 10.12 6.69
CA HIS A 62 15.14 8.66 6.57
C HIS A 62 15.41 8.26 5.14
N TYR A 63 16.38 7.36 4.96
CA TYR A 63 16.79 6.84 3.66
C TYR A 63 16.65 5.33 3.69
N SER A 64 15.94 4.78 2.70
CA SER A 64 15.84 3.33 2.51
C SER A 64 17.12 2.81 1.89
N ILE A 65 17.67 1.75 2.47
CA ILE A 65 18.81 1.01 1.96
C ILE A 65 18.28 -0.31 1.43
N GLU A 66 18.36 -0.51 0.13
CA GLU A 66 17.86 -1.69 -0.55
C GLU A 66 18.97 -2.74 -0.66
N LYS A 67 18.59 -4.01 -0.51
CA LYS A 67 19.48 -5.14 -0.79
C LYS A 67 19.32 -5.53 -2.25
N GLU A 68 20.40 -5.47 -3.01
CA GLU A 68 20.43 -5.85 -4.42
C GLU A 68 20.46 -7.37 -4.61
N LEU A 69 20.16 -7.83 -5.83
CA LEU A 69 20.27 -9.26 -6.20
C LEU A 69 21.70 -9.80 -6.04
N SER A 70 22.71 -8.94 -6.16
CA SER A 70 24.12 -9.24 -5.91
C SER A 70 24.41 -9.54 -4.42
N GLY A 71 23.48 -9.21 -3.52
CA GLY A 71 23.66 -9.26 -2.08
C GLY A 71 24.24 -7.98 -1.47
N SER A 72 24.64 -7.02 -2.31
CA SER A 72 25.13 -5.70 -1.90
C SER A 72 23.98 -4.76 -1.47
N TYR A 73 24.32 -3.60 -0.94
CA TYR A 73 23.39 -2.62 -0.36
C TYR A 73 23.59 -1.23 -0.96
N ALA A 74 22.51 -0.55 -1.31
CA ALA A 74 22.55 0.80 -1.87
C ALA A 74 21.38 1.65 -1.37
N ILE A 75 21.60 2.96 -1.24
CA ILE A 75 20.49 3.94 -1.18
C ILE A 75 20.04 4.21 -2.61
N ALA A 76 18.73 4.33 -2.86
CA ALA A 76 18.17 4.44 -4.20
C ALA A 76 18.90 5.48 -5.08
N GLY A 77 19.49 4.99 -6.19
CA GLY A 77 20.23 5.80 -7.16
C GLY A 77 21.68 6.15 -6.79
N GLY A 78 22.17 5.68 -5.63
CA GLY A 78 23.56 5.84 -5.17
C GLY A 78 24.44 4.62 -5.45
N LYS A 79 25.63 4.63 -4.85
CA LYS A 79 26.63 3.56 -4.99
C LYS A 79 26.24 2.28 -4.22
N SER A 80 26.60 1.12 -4.77
CA SER A 80 26.43 -0.18 -4.12
C SER A 80 27.62 -0.52 -3.20
N HIS A 81 27.33 -1.11 -2.04
CA HIS A 81 28.29 -1.42 -0.98
C HIS A 81 28.13 -2.87 -0.50
N ALA A 82 29.22 -3.56 -0.12
CA ALA A 82 29.12 -4.98 0.23
C ALA A 82 28.39 -5.23 1.56
N SER A 83 28.39 -4.24 2.46
CA SER A 83 27.72 -4.33 3.76
C SER A 83 27.11 -3.00 4.21
N PRO A 84 26.15 -3.02 5.16
CA PRO A 84 25.63 -1.79 5.76
C PRO A 84 26.71 -0.97 6.47
N ALA A 85 27.72 -1.63 7.05
CA ALA A 85 28.84 -0.96 7.71
C ALA A 85 29.68 -0.16 6.70
N GLU A 86 29.99 -0.75 5.54
CA GLU A 86 30.70 -0.06 4.46
C GLU A 86 29.91 1.12 3.90
N LEU A 87 28.60 0.97 3.74
CA LEU A 87 27.72 2.05 3.29
C LEU A 87 27.76 3.24 4.27
N ILE A 88 27.73 2.97 5.58
CA ILE A 88 27.82 4.01 6.62
C ILE A 88 29.21 4.67 6.60
N ASN A 89 30.29 3.90 6.44
CA ASN A 89 31.64 4.45 6.34
C ASN A 89 31.78 5.37 5.12
N TYR A 90 31.29 4.94 3.96
CA TYR A 90 31.27 5.75 2.75
C TYR A 90 30.53 7.08 2.97
N HIS A 91 29.33 7.03 3.55
CA HIS A 91 28.52 8.22 3.80
C HIS A 91 29.01 9.12 4.94
N SER A 92 30.04 8.70 5.67
CA SER A 92 30.75 9.54 6.63
C SER A 92 31.75 10.49 5.96
N GLU A 93 32.20 10.13 4.74
CA GLU A 93 33.15 10.89 3.94
C GLU A 93 32.47 11.60 2.76
N GLU A 94 31.48 10.96 2.12
CA GLU A 94 30.78 11.48 0.94
C GLU A 94 29.25 11.43 1.10
N ALA A 95 28.59 12.57 0.93
CA ALA A 95 27.14 12.63 1.16
C ALA A 95 26.35 11.86 0.09
N ASP A 96 26.80 11.87 -1.18
CA ASP A 96 26.18 11.19 -2.33
C ASP A 96 24.64 11.18 -2.32
N GLY A 97 24.04 12.38 -2.19
CA GLY A 97 22.59 12.57 -2.15
C GLY A 97 21.95 12.61 -0.76
N LEU A 98 22.68 12.28 0.31
CA LEU A 98 22.26 12.53 1.69
C LEU A 98 22.23 14.03 2.00
N ILE A 99 21.37 14.42 2.94
CA ILE A 99 21.23 15.82 3.39
C ILE A 99 22.52 16.38 4.01
N CYS A 100 23.30 15.53 4.69
CA CYS A 100 24.61 15.85 5.24
C CYS A 100 25.43 14.57 5.45
N LEU A 101 26.72 14.71 5.74
CA LEU A 101 27.60 13.61 6.10
C LEU A 101 27.18 12.95 7.42
N LEU A 102 27.43 11.65 7.54
CA LEU A 102 27.32 10.93 8.80
C LEU A 102 28.49 11.32 9.71
N ARG A 103 28.20 11.81 10.90
CA ARG A 103 29.22 12.34 11.83
C ARG A 103 29.32 11.53 13.11
N LYS A 104 28.17 11.26 13.74
CA LYS A 104 28.12 10.62 15.04
C LYS A 104 27.08 9.50 15.04
N PRO A 105 27.49 8.24 15.25
CA PRO A 105 26.51 7.19 15.49
C PRO A 105 25.81 7.42 16.84
N LEU A 106 24.50 7.28 16.85
CA LEU A 106 23.72 7.09 18.07
C LEU A 106 23.77 5.60 18.40
N ASN A 107 24.63 5.23 19.34
CA ASN A 107 24.69 3.86 19.84
C ASN A 107 23.44 3.54 20.67
N ARG A 108 23.04 2.27 20.65
CA ARG A 108 21.98 1.75 21.51
C ARG A 108 22.27 2.07 22.99
N PRO A 109 21.27 2.51 23.77
CA PRO A 109 21.44 2.66 25.22
C PRO A 109 21.85 1.34 25.89
N PRO A 110 22.52 1.39 27.06
CA PRO A 110 22.87 0.18 27.80
C PRO A 110 21.64 -0.71 28.05
N GLY A 111 21.78 -2.02 27.79
CA GLY A 111 20.70 -3.00 27.94
C GLY A 111 19.69 -3.06 26.77
N VAL A 112 19.85 -2.22 25.75
CA VAL A 112 19.04 -2.28 24.52
C VAL A 112 19.78 -3.06 23.45
N GLU A 113 19.24 -4.22 23.07
CA GLU A 113 19.74 -5.02 21.94
C GLU A 113 18.92 -4.76 20.67
N PRO A 114 19.44 -5.11 19.47
CA PRO A 114 18.68 -4.98 18.23
C PRO A 114 17.39 -5.78 18.30
N LYS A 115 16.28 -5.15 17.89
CA LYS A 115 14.99 -5.83 17.76
C LYS A 115 14.99 -6.72 16.51
N THR A 116 15.71 -7.83 16.57
CA THR A 116 15.83 -8.85 15.53
C THR A 116 15.56 -10.22 16.14
N GLY A 117 14.65 -11.01 15.57
CA GLY A 117 14.38 -12.34 16.10
C GLY A 117 13.32 -13.14 15.33
N PRO A 118 13.10 -14.41 15.71
CA PRO A 118 12.19 -15.35 15.02
C PRO A 118 10.73 -14.85 14.93
N PHE A 119 10.36 -13.91 15.79
CA PHE A 119 9.03 -13.32 15.84
C PHE A 119 8.70 -12.46 14.63
N GLU A 120 9.69 -11.82 13.99
CA GLU A 120 9.44 -11.03 12.80
C GLU A 120 9.15 -11.91 11.58
N ASP A 121 9.84 -13.05 11.46
CA ASP A 121 9.54 -14.07 10.44
C ASP A 121 8.18 -14.74 10.70
N LEU A 122 7.84 -14.97 11.97
CA LEU A 122 6.51 -15.46 12.37
C LEU A 122 5.41 -14.46 12.01
N LYS A 123 5.67 -13.15 12.17
CA LYS A 123 4.70 -12.08 11.89
C LYS A 123 4.25 -12.09 10.43
N GLU A 124 5.17 -12.31 9.50
CA GLU A 124 4.82 -12.42 8.07
C GLU A 124 3.88 -13.60 7.81
N ASN A 125 4.22 -14.78 8.32
CA ASN A 125 3.40 -15.98 8.19
C ASN A 125 2.02 -15.79 8.80
N LEU A 126 1.93 -15.11 9.95
CA LEU A 126 0.66 -14.80 10.59
C LEU A 126 -0.21 -13.85 9.78
N ILE A 127 0.37 -12.79 9.19
CA ILE A 127 -0.37 -11.90 8.28
C ILE A 127 -0.91 -12.68 7.10
N ARG A 128 -0.06 -13.49 6.47
CA ARG A 128 -0.41 -14.27 5.29
C ARG A 128 -1.55 -15.26 5.58
N GLU A 129 -1.45 -16.02 6.66
CA GLU A 129 -2.49 -16.97 7.06
C GLU A 129 -3.76 -16.26 7.53
N TYR A 130 -3.64 -15.12 8.23
CA TYR A 130 -4.79 -14.30 8.59
C TYR A 130 -5.59 -13.87 7.36
N VAL A 131 -4.91 -13.38 6.32
CA VAL A 131 -5.57 -12.95 5.08
C VAL A 131 -6.20 -14.12 4.34
N LYS A 132 -5.49 -15.25 4.22
CA LYS A 132 -6.02 -16.48 3.63
C LYS A 132 -7.28 -16.96 4.32
N GLN A 133 -7.33 -16.97 5.65
CA GLN A 133 -8.48 -17.52 6.38
C GLN A 133 -9.65 -16.55 6.47
N THR A 134 -9.36 -15.25 6.59
CA THR A 134 -10.40 -14.23 6.76
C THR A 134 -11.16 -13.98 5.45
N TRP A 135 -10.45 -13.98 4.31
CA TRP A 135 -11.03 -13.65 3.00
C TRP A 135 -10.91 -14.76 1.95
N ASN A 136 -10.37 -15.94 2.31
CA ASN A 136 -10.16 -17.07 1.39
C ASN A 136 -9.30 -16.76 0.17
N LEU A 137 -8.37 -15.82 0.31
CA LEU A 137 -7.58 -15.31 -0.81
C LEU A 137 -6.36 -16.17 -1.11
N GLN A 138 -6.03 -16.28 -2.39
CA GLN A 138 -4.90 -17.05 -2.88
C GLN A 138 -4.16 -16.31 -4.01
N GLY A 139 -2.98 -16.83 -4.35
CA GLY A 139 -2.18 -16.35 -5.49
C GLY A 139 -1.94 -14.84 -5.47
N HIS A 140 -2.10 -14.19 -6.63
CA HIS A 140 -1.83 -12.77 -6.77
C HIS A 140 -2.75 -11.88 -5.92
N ALA A 141 -4.03 -12.25 -5.76
CA ALA A 141 -4.99 -11.48 -4.95
C ALA A 141 -4.56 -11.38 -3.48
N LEU A 142 -4.02 -12.48 -2.93
CA LEU A 142 -3.42 -12.53 -1.59
C LEU A 142 -2.19 -11.61 -1.49
N GLU A 143 -1.24 -11.70 -2.43
CA GLU A 143 -0.03 -10.86 -2.39
C GLU A 143 -0.38 -9.37 -2.47
N GLN A 144 -1.30 -8.99 -3.36
CA GLN A 144 -1.75 -7.62 -3.51
C GLN A 144 -2.42 -7.08 -2.23
N ALA A 145 -3.10 -7.94 -1.46
CA ALA A 145 -3.73 -7.59 -0.20
C ALA A 145 -2.67 -7.27 0.85
N ILE A 146 -1.70 -8.18 0.99
CA ILE A 146 -0.61 -8.07 1.96
C ILE A 146 0.22 -6.82 1.66
N ILE A 147 0.63 -6.60 0.40
CA ILE A 147 1.47 -5.44 0.04
C ILE A 147 0.76 -4.11 0.37
N SER A 148 -0.52 -3.99 0.04
CA SER A 148 -1.28 -2.75 0.24
C SER A 148 -1.66 -2.50 1.69
N GLN A 149 -2.10 -3.55 2.39
CA GLN A 149 -2.74 -3.45 3.70
C GLN A 149 -1.86 -3.91 4.86
N LYS A 150 -0.57 -4.18 4.62
CA LYS A 150 0.38 -4.64 5.64
C LYS A 150 0.28 -3.84 6.95
N PRO A 151 0.31 -2.49 6.97
CA PRO A 151 0.22 -1.73 8.23
C PRO A 151 -1.06 -2.01 9.02
N GLN A 152 -2.20 -2.13 8.34
CA GLN A 152 -3.50 -2.42 8.94
C GLN A 152 -3.56 -3.88 9.43
N LEU A 153 -3.06 -4.81 8.63
CA LEU A 153 -2.98 -6.23 8.98
C LEU A 153 -2.08 -6.45 10.21
N GLU A 154 -0.95 -5.74 10.31
CA GLU A 154 -0.08 -5.76 11.50
C GLU A 154 -0.82 -5.31 12.76
N LYS A 155 -1.68 -4.30 12.66
CA LYS A 155 -2.51 -3.85 13.78
C LYS A 155 -3.58 -4.89 14.13
N LEU A 156 -4.17 -5.51 13.11
CA LEU A 156 -5.25 -6.48 13.27
C LEU A 156 -4.77 -7.77 13.94
N ILE A 157 -3.66 -8.35 13.45
CA ILE A 157 -3.03 -9.52 14.10
C ILE A 157 -2.62 -9.20 15.53
N ALA A 158 -2.12 -7.98 15.81
CA ALA A 158 -1.71 -7.63 17.16
C ALA A 158 -2.90 -7.66 18.14
N THR A 159 -4.09 -7.27 17.67
CA THR A 159 -5.32 -7.28 18.49
C THR A 159 -5.94 -8.66 18.68
N THR A 160 -5.92 -9.53 17.66
CA THR A 160 -6.69 -10.78 17.65
C THR A 160 -5.84 -12.04 17.81
N ALA A 161 -4.55 -12.01 17.45
CA ALA A 161 -3.75 -13.21 17.34
C ALA A 161 -3.14 -13.66 18.67
N HIS A 162 -3.14 -12.82 19.71
CA HIS A 162 -2.51 -13.14 21.00
C HIS A 162 -3.05 -14.44 21.62
N GLU A 163 -4.36 -14.72 21.52
CA GLU A 163 -4.99 -15.94 22.05
C GLU A 163 -4.48 -17.24 21.41
N LYS A 164 -3.84 -17.16 20.24
CA LYS A 164 -3.35 -18.29 19.46
C LYS A 164 -1.82 -18.31 19.33
N MET A 165 -1.14 -17.41 20.04
CA MET A 165 0.31 -17.37 20.03
C MET A 165 0.92 -18.48 20.87
N PRO A 166 2.07 -19.05 20.45
CA PRO A 166 2.74 -20.11 21.20
C PRO A 166 3.20 -19.67 22.59
N TRP A 167 3.34 -18.37 22.81
CA TRP A 167 3.67 -17.78 24.11
C TRP A 167 2.44 -17.47 24.97
N PHE A 168 1.20 -17.60 24.46
CA PHE A 168 -0.02 -17.34 25.23
C PHE A 168 -0.69 -18.65 25.62
N HIS A 169 -0.86 -18.86 26.92
CA HIS A 169 -1.31 -20.14 27.47
C HIS A 169 -2.74 -20.10 28.01
N GLY A 170 -3.48 -19.03 27.74
CA GLY A 170 -4.85 -18.87 28.24
C GLY A 170 -4.91 -18.91 29.77
N ARG A 171 -5.94 -19.55 30.32
CA ARG A 171 -6.17 -19.65 31.77
C ARG A 171 -5.43 -20.85 32.36
N ILE A 172 -4.15 -20.65 32.65
CA ILE A 172 -3.36 -21.58 33.48
C ILE A 172 -3.07 -20.95 34.85
N SER A 173 -2.85 -21.79 35.87
CA SER A 173 -2.50 -21.32 37.21
C SER A 173 -1.08 -20.73 37.24
N ARG A 174 -0.73 -20.08 38.35
CA ARG A 174 0.63 -19.57 38.54
C ARG A 174 1.63 -20.72 38.60
N GLU A 175 1.29 -21.77 39.33
CA GLU A 175 2.12 -22.96 39.56
C GLU A 175 2.35 -23.72 38.25
N GLU A 176 1.29 -23.90 37.45
CA GLU A 176 1.37 -24.50 36.12
C GLU A 176 2.28 -23.68 35.18
N SER A 177 2.21 -22.35 35.26
CA SER A 177 3.09 -21.49 34.47
C SER A 177 4.56 -21.57 34.88
N GLU A 178 4.84 -21.70 36.18
CA GLU A 178 6.20 -21.91 36.69
C GLU A 178 6.74 -23.26 36.21
N HIS A 179 5.93 -24.33 36.29
CA HIS A 179 6.29 -25.66 35.82
C HIS A 179 6.67 -25.65 34.34
N ARG A 180 5.80 -25.15 33.45
CA ARG A 180 6.06 -25.10 32.00
C ARG A 180 7.30 -24.31 31.60
N ILE A 181 7.59 -23.22 32.31
CA ILE A 181 8.80 -22.44 32.05
C ILE A 181 10.05 -23.23 32.46
N LEU A 182 9.99 -23.95 33.59
CA LEU A 182 11.13 -24.71 34.12
C LEU A 182 11.36 -26.07 33.41
N THR A 183 10.37 -26.59 32.69
CA THR A 183 10.45 -27.82 31.88
C THR A 183 11.25 -27.59 30.58
N GLY A 184 12.19 -28.48 30.26
CA GLY A 184 13.01 -28.37 29.05
C GLY A 184 14.17 -27.37 29.20
N SER A 185 14.46 -26.61 28.14
CA SER A 185 15.61 -25.70 28.10
C SER A 185 15.41 -24.52 29.07
N ARG A 186 16.41 -24.24 29.92
CA ARG A 186 16.38 -23.16 30.93
C ARG A 186 17.09 -21.90 30.47
N ASN A 187 16.79 -21.48 29.24
CA ASN A 187 17.42 -20.30 28.65
C ASN A 187 16.85 -19.03 29.31
N ASN A 188 17.74 -18.12 29.74
CA ASN A 188 17.32 -16.79 30.18
C ASN A 188 16.48 -16.12 29.10
N GLY A 189 15.37 -15.50 29.50
CA GLY A 189 14.40 -14.91 28.58
C GLY A 189 13.21 -15.82 28.26
N LYS A 190 13.25 -17.13 28.52
CA LYS A 190 12.09 -18.01 28.27
C LYS A 190 10.84 -17.50 28.98
N PHE A 191 9.73 -17.36 28.26
CA PHE A 191 8.55 -16.69 28.80
C PHE A 191 7.23 -17.29 28.32
N LEU A 192 6.17 -16.97 29.05
CA LEU A 192 4.79 -17.13 28.59
C LEU A 192 3.89 -16.05 29.19
N ILE A 193 2.74 -15.81 28.58
CA ILE A 193 1.67 -14.96 29.09
C ILE A 193 0.44 -15.81 29.37
N ARG A 194 -0.22 -15.57 30.51
CA ARG A 194 -1.45 -16.24 30.91
C ARG A 194 -2.52 -15.24 31.34
N GLU A 195 -3.78 -15.63 31.20
CA GLU A 195 -4.92 -14.92 31.78
C GLU A 195 -4.94 -15.09 33.30
N ARG A 196 -5.20 -13.99 34.02
CA ARG A 196 -5.42 -14.01 35.47
C ARG A 196 -6.91 -14.02 35.81
N ASP A 197 -7.71 -13.32 35.03
CA ASP A 197 -9.15 -13.22 35.21
C ASP A 197 -9.87 -12.96 33.88
N SER A 198 -11.20 -12.95 33.92
CA SER A 198 -12.08 -12.65 32.79
C SER A 198 -12.17 -11.16 32.43
N ASN A 199 -11.55 -10.27 33.22
CA ASN A 199 -11.65 -8.82 33.09
C ASN A 199 -10.47 -8.23 32.29
N GLY A 200 -9.67 -9.09 31.64
CA GLY A 200 -8.54 -8.66 30.82
C GLY A 200 -7.28 -8.31 31.64
N SER A 201 -7.11 -8.92 32.82
CA SER A 201 -5.81 -8.96 33.52
C SER A 201 -5.02 -10.20 33.12
N TYR A 202 -3.71 -10.03 32.94
CA TYR A 202 -2.79 -11.07 32.51
C TYR A 202 -1.54 -11.13 33.40
N ALA A 203 -0.76 -12.20 33.30
CA ALA A 203 0.55 -12.33 33.91
C ALA A 203 1.59 -12.70 32.84
N LEU A 204 2.69 -11.95 32.79
CA LEU A 204 3.91 -12.33 32.09
C LEU A 204 4.79 -13.12 33.06
N CYS A 205 5.06 -14.38 32.71
CA CYS A 205 5.95 -15.26 33.45
C CYS A 205 7.27 -15.34 32.66
N LEU A 206 8.40 -15.01 33.28
CA LEU A 206 9.71 -14.86 32.61
C LEU A 206 10.80 -15.60 33.39
N LEU A 207 11.56 -16.47 32.74
CA LEU A 207 12.75 -17.09 33.32
C LEU A 207 13.93 -16.13 33.28
N ASN A 208 14.49 -15.82 34.44
CA ASN A 208 15.73 -15.08 34.58
C ASN A 208 16.60 -15.70 35.67
N ASP A 209 17.83 -16.07 35.33
CA ASP A 209 18.83 -16.68 36.19
C ASP A 209 18.29 -17.88 36.97
N GLY A 210 17.56 -18.76 36.26
CA GLY A 210 16.96 -19.97 36.82
C GLY A 210 15.73 -19.74 37.70
N LYS A 211 15.27 -18.49 37.87
CA LYS A 211 14.06 -18.13 38.63
C LYS A 211 12.96 -17.65 37.70
N VAL A 212 11.71 -18.02 38.01
CA VAL A 212 10.54 -17.53 37.27
C VAL A 212 10.03 -16.25 37.94
N LEU A 213 10.05 -15.15 37.18
CA LEU A 213 9.53 -13.85 37.56
C LEU A 213 8.09 -13.69 37.03
N HIS A 214 7.19 -13.17 37.86
CA HIS A 214 5.78 -12.96 37.49
C HIS A 214 5.45 -11.46 37.51
N TYR A 215 5.19 -10.91 36.33
CA TYR A 215 4.77 -9.53 36.16
C TYR A 215 3.28 -9.48 35.87
N ARG A 216 2.56 -8.67 36.65
CA ARG A 216 1.14 -8.42 36.41
C ARG A 216 0.99 -7.48 35.20
N ILE A 217 0.08 -7.77 34.29
CA ILE A 217 -0.30 -6.90 33.19
C ILE A 217 -1.77 -6.57 33.37
N ASP A 218 -2.07 -5.29 33.60
CA ASP A 218 -3.44 -4.83 33.81
C ASP A 218 -3.87 -3.89 32.70
N ARG A 219 -5.18 -3.89 32.42
CA ARG A 219 -5.81 -2.97 31.49
C ARG A 219 -6.28 -1.72 32.22
N ASP A 220 -5.87 -0.55 31.74
CA ASP A 220 -6.30 0.74 32.27
C ASP A 220 -7.68 1.16 31.73
N LYS A 221 -8.21 2.27 32.25
CA LYS A 221 -9.51 2.83 31.83
C LYS A 221 -9.58 3.22 30.35
N THR A 222 -8.43 3.39 29.70
CA THR A 222 -8.32 3.71 28.26
C THR A 222 -8.24 2.45 27.39
N GLY A 223 -8.28 1.26 28.00
CA GLY A 223 -8.16 -0.02 27.32
C GLY A 223 -6.72 -0.45 27.06
N LYS A 224 -5.72 0.34 27.47
CA LYS A 224 -4.30 0.02 27.29
C LYS A 224 -3.81 -0.91 28.38
N LEU A 225 -2.93 -1.82 28.02
CA LEU A 225 -2.29 -2.79 28.89
C LEU A 225 -0.95 -2.25 29.38
N SER A 226 -0.59 -2.49 30.63
CA SER A 226 0.74 -2.15 31.19
C SER A 226 1.15 -3.08 32.33
N ILE A 227 2.45 -3.31 32.48
CA ILE A 227 3.01 -3.74 33.77
C ILE A 227 3.04 -2.55 34.75
N PRO A 228 3.03 -2.77 36.08
CA PRO A 228 3.20 -1.71 37.06
C PRO A 228 4.39 -0.81 36.72
N ASP A 229 4.17 0.50 36.70
CA ASP A 229 5.14 1.55 36.36
C ASP A 229 5.82 1.42 34.98
N GLY A 230 5.26 0.58 34.09
CA GLY A 230 5.80 0.31 32.76
C GLY A 230 5.15 1.12 31.64
N LYS A 231 5.70 0.95 30.43
CA LYS A 231 5.12 1.49 29.20
C LYS A 231 3.72 0.91 28.97
N ARG A 232 2.82 1.75 28.42
CA ARG A 232 1.46 1.35 28.05
C ARG A 232 1.41 0.88 26.60
N PHE A 233 0.66 -0.18 26.37
CA PHE A 233 0.54 -0.85 25.09
C PHE A 233 -0.94 -1.08 24.73
N ASP A 234 -1.26 -1.17 23.44
CA ASP A 234 -2.62 -1.39 22.98
C ASP A 234 -2.99 -2.89 22.99
N THR A 235 -2.00 -3.79 22.89
CA THR A 235 -2.22 -5.24 22.72
C THR A 235 -1.20 -6.07 23.47
N LEU A 236 -1.57 -7.30 23.85
CA LEU A 236 -0.66 -8.27 24.45
C LEU A 236 0.51 -8.63 23.55
N TRP A 237 0.34 -8.53 22.23
CA TRP A 237 1.40 -8.72 21.25
C TRP A 237 2.63 -7.84 21.53
N GLN A 238 2.42 -6.64 22.08
CA GLN A 238 3.50 -5.68 22.33
C GLN A 238 4.28 -5.96 23.63
N PHE A 239 3.84 -6.92 24.47
CA PHE A 239 4.54 -7.35 25.69
C PHE A 239 5.58 -8.43 25.46
N GLN A 240 5.87 -8.78 24.21
CA GLN A 240 6.93 -9.71 23.88
C GLN A 240 8.27 -9.23 24.47
N PRO A 241 8.91 -10.00 25.37
CA PRO A 241 10.23 -9.67 25.87
C PRO A 241 11.23 -9.64 24.71
N THR A 242 12.15 -8.68 24.70
CA THR A 242 13.15 -8.47 23.65
C THR A 242 13.99 -9.72 23.34
N PHE A 243 14.10 -10.64 24.30
CA PHE A 243 14.88 -11.88 24.24
C PHE A 243 14.04 -13.14 24.47
N GLY A 244 12.71 -13.00 24.41
CA GLY A 244 11.82 -14.04 24.88
C GLY A 244 11.69 -15.18 23.89
N HIS A 245 11.92 -16.43 24.32
CA HIS A 245 11.54 -17.61 23.54
C HIS A 245 10.31 -18.28 24.17
N PRO A 246 9.31 -18.73 23.37
CA PRO A 246 8.17 -19.48 23.91
C PRO A 246 8.64 -20.85 24.44
N PRO A 247 7.86 -21.52 25.31
CA PRO A 247 8.25 -22.81 25.85
C PRO A 247 8.31 -23.91 24.77
N ASP A 248 9.26 -24.86 24.94
CA ASP A 248 9.55 -25.94 23.98
C ASP A 248 8.35 -26.86 23.67
N GLU A 249 7.34 -26.92 24.55
CA GLU A 249 6.19 -27.84 24.49
C GLU A 249 4.83 -27.17 24.23
N ALA A 250 4.78 -25.93 23.73
CA ALA A 250 3.50 -25.31 23.42
C ALA A 250 2.82 -26.06 22.24
N PRO A 251 1.60 -26.61 22.40
CA PRO A 251 0.90 -27.25 21.29
C PRO A 251 0.57 -26.19 20.25
N PHE A 252 1.31 -26.21 19.13
CA PHE A 252 0.99 -25.42 17.96
C PHE A 252 -0.27 -26.04 17.34
N ASN A 253 -1.45 -25.50 17.67
CA ASN A 253 -2.70 -25.97 17.07
C ASN A 253 -2.81 -25.38 15.65
N PRO A 254 -2.76 -26.21 14.59
CA PRO A 254 -2.86 -25.73 13.22
C PRO A 254 -4.27 -25.18 12.96
N TYR A 255 -4.35 -23.85 12.98
CA TYR A 255 -5.29 -22.99 12.25
C TYR A 255 -6.75 -23.42 12.08
N VAL A 256 -7.61 -22.82 12.92
CA VAL A 256 -8.96 -22.36 12.51
C VAL A 256 -9.21 -21.00 13.17
N MET A 257 -8.99 -19.89 12.45
CA MET A 257 -9.46 -18.57 12.90
C MET A 257 -10.97 -18.46 12.68
N GLN A 258 -11.76 -18.85 13.68
CA GLN A 258 -13.20 -18.56 13.64
C GLN A 258 -13.43 -17.09 13.99
N ARG A 259 -14.07 -16.37 13.07
CA ARG A 259 -14.67 -15.06 13.35
C ARG A 259 -15.62 -15.24 14.53
N LYS A 260 -15.33 -14.66 15.70
CA LYS A 260 -16.39 -14.27 16.63
C LYS A 260 -17.23 -13.23 15.88
N ARG A 261 -18.28 -13.67 15.17
CA ARG A 261 -19.39 -12.79 14.79
C ARG A 261 -19.88 -12.18 16.11
N GLY A 262 -19.53 -10.93 16.38
CA GLY A 262 -20.04 -10.23 17.58
C GLY A 262 -19.05 -9.42 18.43
N LEU A 263 -17.80 -9.16 18.02
CA LEU A 263 -16.93 -8.20 18.72
C LEU A 263 -16.59 -6.95 17.89
N THR A 264 -17.44 -6.62 16.91
CA THR A 264 -17.65 -5.23 16.52
C THR A 264 -18.82 -4.71 17.33
N GLY A 265 -18.55 -3.98 18.41
CA GLY A 265 -19.53 -3.06 19.00
C GLY A 265 -19.80 -1.88 18.07
N ALA A 266 -20.20 -2.16 16.82
CA ALA A 266 -20.56 -1.20 15.80
C ALA A 266 -21.40 -1.90 14.72
N GLU A 267 -22.68 -2.13 14.99
CA GLU A 267 -23.70 -2.39 13.96
C GLU A 267 -24.00 -1.13 13.10
N THR A 268 -23.03 -0.21 12.97
CA THR A 268 -23.12 1.06 12.22
C THR A 268 -21.74 1.52 11.70
N GLY A 269 -20.81 0.61 11.42
CA GLY A 269 -19.57 0.98 10.73
C GLY A 269 -19.89 1.44 9.30
N ASP A 270 -19.63 2.71 8.98
CA ASP A 270 -19.87 3.29 7.65
C ASP A 270 -19.13 2.43 6.60
N GLN A 271 -19.85 1.80 5.66
CA GLN A 271 -19.26 0.98 4.58
C GLN A 271 -18.16 1.74 3.81
N ARG A 272 -18.15 3.07 3.90
CA ARG A 272 -17.12 3.96 3.37
C ARG A 272 -15.73 3.76 3.96
N GLU A 273 -15.58 3.14 5.13
CA GLU A 273 -14.27 2.92 5.78
C GLU A 273 -13.78 1.47 5.71
N ALA A 274 -14.50 0.59 5.01
CA ALA A 274 -14.13 -0.83 4.89
C ALA A 274 -12.75 -1.03 4.22
N LEU A 275 -12.04 -2.08 4.65
CA LEU A 275 -10.79 -2.51 4.00
C LEU A 275 -11.09 -2.94 2.56
N PRO A 276 -10.11 -2.85 1.63
CA PRO A 276 -10.32 -3.28 0.25
C PRO A 276 -10.95 -4.68 0.13
N MET A 277 -10.44 -5.61 0.94
CA MET A 277 -10.80 -7.04 0.97
C MET A 277 -12.22 -7.31 1.47
N ASP A 278 -12.80 -6.36 2.22
CA ASP A 278 -14.17 -6.46 2.72
C ASP A 278 -15.21 -6.07 1.66
N THR A 279 -14.77 -5.68 0.46
CA THR A 279 -15.63 -5.26 -0.65
C THR A 279 -15.77 -6.34 -1.73
N GLU A 280 -16.95 -6.42 -2.36
CA GLU A 280 -17.26 -7.39 -3.43
C GLU A 280 -16.51 -7.15 -4.76
N VAL A 281 -15.75 -6.07 -4.85
CA VAL A 281 -15.00 -5.68 -6.05
C VAL A 281 -13.49 -5.87 -5.89
N TYR A 282 -13.04 -6.41 -4.75
CA TYR A 282 -11.63 -6.74 -4.58
C TYR A 282 -11.20 -7.86 -5.52
N GLU A 283 -11.91 -8.99 -5.48
CA GLU A 283 -11.73 -10.09 -6.42
C GLU A 283 -12.54 -9.87 -7.69
N SER A 284 -12.11 -10.53 -8.77
CA SER A 284 -12.82 -10.52 -10.04
C SER A 284 -14.23 -11.09 -9.87
N PRO A 285 -15.26 -10.59 -10.58
CA PRO A 285 -16.58 -11.23 -10.61
C PRO A 285 -16.53 -12.70 -11.09
N TYR A 286 -15.43 -13.13 -11.72
CA TYR A 286 -15.22 -14.49 -12.21
C TYR A 286 -14.23 -15.29 -11.33
N ALA A 287 -13.89 -14.80 -10.13
CA ALA A 287 -13.09 -15.55 -9.17
C ALA A 287 -13.86 -16.75 -8.58
N ASP A 288 -15.20 -16.67 -8.58
CA ASP A 288 -16.08 -17.75 -8.21
C ASP A 288 -16.12 -18.82 -9.32
N PRO A 289 -15.72 -20.09 -9.03
CA PRO A 289 -15.71 -21.16 -10.03
C PRO A 289 -17.07 -21.44 -10.69
N ASP A 290 -18.17 -21.10 -10.02
CA ASP A 290 -19.52 -21.28 -10.57
C ASP A 290 -19.87 -20.20 -11.61
N GLU A 291 -19.22 -19.04 -11.55
CA GLU A 291 -19.37 -17.93 -12.47
C GLU A 291 -18.41 -18.08 -13.66
N MET A 292 -18.95 -18.54 -14.79
CA MET A 292 -18.15 -18.72 -16.01
C MET A 292 -17.81 -17.38 -16.65
N LYS A 293 -16.51 -17.11 -16.81
CA LYS A 293 -16.04 -15.98 -17.62
C LYS A 293 -16.57 -16.16 -19.06
N PRO A 294 -17.25 -15.15 -19.64
CA PRO A 294 -17.77 -15.26 -21.00
C PRO A 294 -16.62 -15.49 -21.98
N LYS A 295 -16.84 -16.38 -22.97
CA LYS A 295 -15.83 -16.72 -23.99
C LYS A 295 -15.45 -15.55 -24.88
N ASN A 296 -16.37 -14.60 -25.04
CA ASN A 296 -16.20 -13.38 -25.83
C ASN A 296 -16.37 -12.16 -24.94
N VAL A 297 -15.81 -11.03 -25.35
CA VAL A 297 -15.95 -9.75 -24.65
C VAL A 297 -17.39 -9.23 -24.64
N THR A 298 -18.24 -9.66 -25.59
CA THR A 298 -19.63 -9.22 -25.72
C THR A 298 -20.55 -9.86 -24.68
N LEU A 299 -21.36 -9.02 -24.04
CA LEU A 299 -22.37 -9.38 -23.03
C LEU A 299 -23.78 -9.31 -23.61
N ASP A 300 -24.68 -10.12 -23.06
CA ASP A 300 -26.10 -10.10 -23.43
C ASP A 300 -26.79 -8.85 -22.86
N ARG A 301 -27.30 -7.98 -23.74
CA ARG A 301 -28.02 -6.76 -23.40
C ARG A 301 -29.23 -7.03 -22.49
N LYS A 302 -29.87 -8.20 -22.61
CA LYS A 302 -31.05 -8.58 -21.81
C LYS A 302 -30.73 -8.79 -20.34
N LEU A 303 -29.46 -9.05 -20.01
CA LEU A 303 -28.99 -9.21 -18.64
C LEU A 303 -28.57 -7.88 -17.99
N LEU A 304 -28.54 -6.78 -18.75
CA LEU A 304 -28.14 -5.46 -18.28
C LEU A 304 -29.36 -4.56 -18.06
N THR A 305 -29.51 -4.04 -16.84
CA THR A 305 -30.50 -3.01 -16.51
C THR A 305 -29.78 -1.70 -16.15
N LEU A 306 -30.23 -0.57 -16.69
CA LEU A 306 -29.64 0.75 -16.41
C LEU A 306 -30.57 1.54 -15.50
N GLU A 307 -30.02 2.21 -14.49
CA GLU A 307 -30.78 3.13 -13.65
C GLU A 307 -31.02 4.47 -14.35
N GLU A 308 -32.03 5.21 -13.88
CA GLU A 308 -32.25 6.59 -14.26
C GLU A 308 -31.22 7.50 -13.58
N GLY A 309 -30.64 8.43 -14.35
CA GLY A 309 -29.61 9.36 -13.87
C GLY A 309 -28.20 9.02 -14.36
N GLU A 310 -27.36 10.06 -14.41
CA GLU A 310 -25.96 9.95 -14.84
C GLU A 310 -25.04 10.05 -13.62
N LEU A 311 -24.11 9.11 -13.49
CA LEU A 311 -23.00 9.18 -12.52
C LEU A 311 -21.99 10.25 -12.97
N GLY A 312 -21.85 10.43 -14.28
CA GLY A 312 -21.03 11.50 -14.85
C GLY A 312 -20.96 11.43 -16.37
N SER A 313 -20.51 12.53 -16.96
CA SER A 313 -20.30 12.67 -18.41
C SER A 313 -18.88 13.12 -18.70
N GLY A 314 -18.27 12.59 -19.75
CA GLY A 314 -16.91 12.90 -20.18
C GLY A 314 -16.78 13.13 -21.68
N ASN A 315 -15.54 13.24 -22.14
CA ASN A 315 -15.25 13.36 -23.57
C ASN A 315 -15.72 12.14 -24.35
N PHE A 316 -15.62 10.95 -23.76
CA PHE A 316 -15.85 9.66 -24.41
C PHE A 316 -17.28 9.13 -24.29
N GLY A 317 -18.16 9.77 -23.52
CA GLY A 317 -19.48 9.20 -23.23
C GLY A 317 -20.10 9.68 -21.93
N THR A 318 -21.25 9.10 -21.62
CA THR A 318 -21.93 9.24 -20.32
C THR A 318 -21.79 7.94 -19.55
N VAL A 319 -21.78 8.03 -18.22
CA VAL A 319 -21.66 6.88 -17.32
C VAL A 319 -22.92 6.81 -16.47
N LYS A 320 -23.57 5.65 -16.47
CA LYS A 320 -24.76 5.36 -15.67
C LYS A 320 -24.48 4.22 -14.69
N LYS A 321 -25.23 4.19 -13.59
CA LYS A 321 -25.30 2.99 -12.74
C LYS A 321 -26.21 1.97 -13.43
N GLY A 322 -25.92 0.70 -13.24
CA GLY A 322 -26.75 -0.39 -13.71
C GLY A 322 -26.54 -1.65 -12.89
N PHE A 323 -27.26 -2.69 -13.28
CA PHE A 323 -27.14 -4.03 -12.71
C PHE A 323 -26.98 -5.04 -13.84
N TYR A 324 -25.97 -5.91 -13.70
CA TYR A 324 -25.75 -7.01 -14.61
C TYR A 324 -26.13 -8.33 -13.95
N LYS A 325 -27.06 -9.07 -14.54
CA LYS A 325 -27.54 -10.36 -14.03
C LYS A 325 -26.50 -11.45 -14.29
N MET A 326 -25.88 -11.94 -13.22
CA MET A 326 -24.98 -13.10 -13.18
C MET A 326 -25.75 -14.32 -12.66
N LYS A 327 -25.10 -15.50 -12.56
CA LYS A 327 -25.79 -16.72 -12.10
C LYS A 327 -26.22 -16.61 -10.64
N LYS A 328 -25.37 -16.07 -9.77
CA LYS A 328 -25.62 -15.96 -8.32
C LYS A 328 -26.38 -14.70 -7.90
N GLY A 329 -26.62 -13.76 -8.82
CA GLY A 329 -27.38 -12.54 -8.52
C GLY A 329 -27.12 -11.39 -9.48
N ALA A 330 -27.78 -10.27 -9.24
CA ALA A 330 -27.54 -9.04 -9.97
C ALA A 330 -26.36 -8.27 -9.35
N LYS A 331 -25.31 -8.02 -10.12
CA LYS A 331 -24.13 -7.28 -9.68
C LYS A 331 -24.25 -5.79 -10.07
N PRO A 332 -24.02 -4.84 -9.13
CA PRO A 332 -23.98 -3.43 -9.49
C PRO A 332 -22.78 -3.13 -10.40
N VAL A 333 -23.03 -2.37 -11.47
CA VAL A 333 -22.04 -2.04 -12.50
C VAL A 333 -22.08 -0.57 -12.85
N ALA A 334 -20.94 -0.04 -13.29
CA ALA A 334 -20.86 1.24 -13.97
C ALA A 334 -20.87 1.00 -15.48
N VAL A 335 -21.79 1.64 -16.20
CA VAL A 335 -21.94 1.46 -17.65
C VAL A 335 -21.58 2.75 -18.35
N LYS A 336 -20.49 2.72 -19.12
CA LYS A 336 -20.07 3.86 -19.94
C LYS A 336 -20.64 3.70 -21.35
N ILE A 337 -21.60 4.56 -21.68
CA ILE A 337 -22.25 4.63 -22.99
C ILE A 337 -21.38 5.53 -23.87
N LEU A 338 -20.73 4.93 -24.87
CA LEU A 338 -19.84 5.63 -25.79
C LEU A 338 -20.64 6.54 -26.73
N LYS A 339 -20.04 7.64 -27.15
CA LYS A 339 -20.64 8.51 -28.18
C LYS A 339 -20.54 7.81 -29.54
N ASN A 340 -21.62 7.86 -30.31
CA ASN A 340 -21.64 7.39 -31.70
C ASN A 340 -20.83 8.37 -32.57
N GLU A 341 -19.50 8.21 -32.62
CA GLU A 341 -18.62 9.12 -33.37
C GLU A 341 -18.25 8.60 -34.78
N SER A 342 -18.41 7.30 -35.08
CA SER A 342 -18.40 6.78 -36.46
C SER A 342 -18.88 5.32 -36.53
N ASN A 343 -19.65 4.96 -37.58
CA ASN A 343 -19.95 3.56 -37.94
C ASN A 343 -18.84 2.93 -38.80
N ASP A 344 -17.61 3.42 -38.67
CA ASP A 344 -16.47 2.95 -39.45
C ASP A 344 -16.05 1.55 -38.97
N PRO A 345 -16.08 0.52 -39.84
CA PRO A 345 -15.65 -0.83 -39.48
C PRO A 345 -14.23 -0.90 -38.89
N ALA A 346 -13.31 -0.06 -39.35
CA ALA A 346 -11.93 -0.05 -38.86
C ALA A 346 -11.84 0.41 -37.39
N VAL A 347 -12.68 1.39 -37.01
CA VAL A 347 -12.79 1.88 -35.63
C VAL A 347 -13.43 0.83 -34.72
N LYS A 348 -14.42 0.08 -35.24
CA LYS A 348 -15.03 -1.05 -34.54
C LYS A 348 -14.02 -2.16 -34.25
N ASP A 349 -13.19 -2.54 -35.22
CA ASP A 349 -12.17 -3.58 -35.03
C ASP A 349 -11.07 -3.16 -34.05
N GLU A 350 -10.65 -1.90 -34.07
CA GLU A 350 -9.71 -1.37 -33.08
C GLU A 350 -10.32 -1.38 -31.67
N LEU A 351 -11.57 -0.91 -31.52
CA LEU A 351 -12.28 -0.91 -30.24
C LEU A 351 -12.45 -2.34 -29.67
N LEU A 352 -12.84 -3.31 -30.51
CA LEU A 352 -13.00 -4.71 -30.09
C LEU A 352 -11.66 -5.33 -29.67
N ARG A 353 -10.57 -5.03 -30.39
CA ARG A 353 -9.22 -5.49 -30.00
C ARG A 353 -8.82 -4.92 -28.64
N GLU A 354 -8.97 -3.61 -28.44
CA GLU A 354 -8.66 -2.96 -27.17
C GLU A 354 -9.55 -3.50 -26.03
N ALA A 355 -10.83 -3.71 -26.29
CA ALA A 355 -11.76 -4.29 -25.33
C ALA A 355 -11.35 -5.72 -24.92
N ASN A 356 -10.94 -6.57 -25.86
CA ASN A 356 -10.47 -7.92 -25.53
C ASN A 356 -9.24 -7.90 -24.61
N VAL A 357 -8.27 -6.99 -24.85
CA VAL A 357 -7.12 -6.84 -23.95
C VAL A 357 -7.56 -6.32 -22.59
N MET A 358 -8.41 -5.29 -22.55
CA MET A 358 -8.92 -4.72 -21.30
C MET A 358 -9.68 -5.72 -20.43
N GLN A 359 -10.40 -6.68 -21.03
CA GLN A 359 -11.13 -7.73 -20.29
C GLN A 359 -10.19 -8.80 -19.68
N GLN A 360 -8.95 -8.89 -20.17
CA GLN A 360 -7.93 -9.80 -19.62
C GLN A 360 -7.24 -9.20 -18.40
N LEU A 361 -7.25 -7.87 -18.26
CA LEU A 361 -6.67 -7.19 -17.11
C LEU A 361 -7.47 -7.51 -15.83
N ASP A 362 -6.80 -8.15 -14.88
CA ASP A 362 -7.34 -8.55 -13.59
C ASP A 362 -6.36 -8.15 -12.47
N ASN A 363 -6.65 -7.00 -11.85
CA ASN A 363 -5.95 -6.54 -10.67
C ASN A 363 -6.94 -5.82 -9.72
N PRO A 364 -6.80 -5.96 -8.39
CA PRO A 364 -7.71 -5.30 -7.47
C PRO A 364 -7.71 -3.77 -7.60
N TYR A 365 -6.62 -3.14 -8.00
CA TYR A 365 -6.45 -1.69 -8.04
C TYR A 365 -6.77 -1.07 -9.41
N ILE A 366 -7.42 -1.82 -10.29
CA ILE A 366 -8.03 -1.32 -11.52
C ILE A 366 -9.55 -1.55 -11.48
N VAL A 367 -10.30 -0.68 -12.14
CA VAL A 367 -11.72 -0.90 -12.43
C VAL A 367 -11.78 -1.94 -13.54
N ARG A 368 -12.11 -3.17 -13.19
CA ARG A 368 -12.15 -4.25 -14.19
C ARG A 368 -13.27 -4.01 -15.19
N MET A 369 -12.98 -4.33 -16.44
CA MET A 369 -13.99 -4.39 -17.48
C MET A 369 -14.62 -5.78 -17.50
N ILE A 370 -15.93 -5.83 -17.26
CA ILE A 370 -16.70 -7.07 -17.26
C ILE A 370 -16.92 -7.54 -18.70
N GLY A 371 -17.26 -6.59 -19.58
CA GLY A 371 -17.42 -6.83 -21.00
C GLY A 371 -18.04 -5.61 -21.70
N ILE A 372 -18.42 -5.80 -22.95
CA ILE A 372 -19.04 -4.77 -23.78
C ILE A 372 -20.44 -5.20 -24.20
N CYS A 373 -21.34 -4.23 -24.38
CA CYS A 373 -22.64 -4.49 -24.96
C CYS A 373 -22.79 -3.66 -26.24
N GLU A 374 -23.11 -4.32 -27.35
CA GLU A 374 -23.45 -3.69 -28.63
C GLU A 374 -24.98 -3.71 -28.77
N ALA A 375 -25.62 -2.56 -28.56
CA ALA A 375 -27.07 -2.41 -28.60
C ALA A 375 -27.45 -1.03 -29.18
N GLU A 376 -28.26 -0.24 -28.47
CA GLU A 376 -28.62 1.14 -28.87
C GLU A 376 -27.39 2.06 -29.02
N ALA A 377 -26.32 1.74 -28.31
CA ALA A 377 -24.99 2.32 -28.41
C ALA A 377 -23.97 1.29 -27.91
N TRP A 378 -22.68 1.56 -28.15
CA TRP A 378 -21.62 0.78 -27.53
C TRP A 378 -21.54 1.11 -26.04
N MET A 379 -21.58 0.06 -25.21
CA MET A 379 -21.52 0.19 -23.76
C MET A 379 -20.36 -0.60 -23.20
N LEU A 380 -19.54 0.04 -22.36
CA LEU A 380 -18.53 -0.65 -21.56
C LEU A 380 -19.11 -0.91 -20.17
N VAL A 381 -19.24 -2.19 -19.80
CA VAL A 381 -19.75 -2.62 -18.50
C VAL A 381 -18.57 -2.87 -17.56
N MET A 382 -18.53 -2.14 -16.45
CA MET A 382 -17.36 -2.06 -15.57
C MET A 382 -17.77 -2.26 -14.11
N GLU A 383 -16.79 -2.60 -13.25
CA GLU A 383 -16.98 -2.58 -11.81
C GLU A 383 -17.44 -1.21 -11.30
N MET A 384 -18.30 -1.22 -10.28
CA MET A 384 -18.80 -0.01 -9.65
C MET A 384 -17.83 0.49 -8.56
N ALA A 385 -17.61 1.80 -8.52
CA ALA A 385 -16.83 2.51 -7.50
C ALA A 385 -17.62 3.75 -7.04
N GLU A 386 -18.43 3.57 -6.00
CA GLU A 386 -19.54 4.47 -5.67
C GLU A 386 -19.12 5.86 -5.15
N LEU A 387 -17.93 5.98 -4.53
CA LEU A 387 -17.46 7.26 -3.99
C LEU A 387 -16.92 8.20 -5.07
N GLY A 388 -16.82 7.72 -6.31
CA GLY A 388 -16.47 8.52 -7.47
C GLY A 388 -15.00 8.96 -7.46
N PRO A 389 -14.65 10.03 -8.20
CA PRO A 389 -13.24 10.33 -8.49
C PRO A 389 -12.50 10.98 -7.32
N LEU A 390 -11.26 10.54 -7.11
CA LEU A 390 -10.36 10.94 -6.03
C LEU A 390 -10.24 12.46 -5.89
N ASN A 391 -10.11 13.19 -6.99
CA ASN A 391 -9.99 14.64 -6.95
C ASN A 391 -11.22 15.35 -6.36
N LYS A 392 -12.44 14.89 -6.67
CA LYS A 392 -13.68 15.46 -6.11
C LYS A 392 -13.87 15.01 -4.66
N PHE A 393 -13.54 13.76 -4.36
CA PHE A 393 -13.60 13.22 -3.01
C PHE A 393 -12.72 14.02 -2.04
N LEU A 394 -11.44 14.22 -2.36
CA LEU A 394 -10.52 14.98 -1.51
C LEU A 394 -10.87 16.48 -1.42
N GLN A 395 -11.52 17.06 -2.43
CA GLN A 395 -12.01 18.43 -2.34
C GLN A 395 -13.12 18.57 -1.28
N LYS A 396 -14.02 17.59 -1.20
CA LYS A 396 -15.14 17.54 -0.24
C LYS A 396 -14.69 17.08 1.15
N ASN A 397 -13.74 16.16 1.23
CA ASN A 397 -13.30 15.50 2.45
C ASN A 397 -11.88 15.95 2.85
N ARG A 398 -11.75 17.20 3.28
CA ARG A 398 -10.47 17.80 3.69
C ARG A 398 -9.88 17.20 4.96
N HIS A 399 -10.67 16.47 5.73
CA HIS A 399 -10.24 15.76 6.95
C HIS A 399 -9.43 14.49 6.65
N VAL A 400 -9.44 14.00 5.41
CA VAL A 400 -8.64 12.84 4.98
C VAL A 400 -7.16 13.13 5.24
N THR A 401 -6.50 12.23 5.97
CA THR A 401 -5.12 12.40 6.40
C THR A 401 -4.13 12.14 5.28
N GLU A 402 -2.93 12.71 5.38
CA GLU A 402 -1.84 12.43 4.42
C GLU A 402 -1.47 10.94 4.38
N LYS A 403 -1.58 10.22 5.51
CA LYS A 403 -1.36 8.78 5.59
C LYS A 403 -2.35 8.01 4.72
N ASN A 404 -3.64 8.37 4.78
CA ASN A 404 -4.65 7.75 3.92
C ASN A 404 -4.49 8.18 2.43
N ILE A 405 -4.11 9.42 2.13
CA ILE A 405 -3.75 9.81 0.76
C ILE A 405 -2.59 8.96 0.23
N THR A 406 -1.59 8.69 1.09
CA THR A 406 -0.41 7.88 0.75
C THR A 406 -0.80 6.44 0.43
N GLU A 407 -1.71 5.85 1.23
CA GLU A 407 -2.30 4.54 0.95
C GLU A 407 -3.00 4.51 -0.42
N LEU A 408 -3.86 5.48 -0.72
CA LEU A 408 -4.60 5.52 -1.99
C LEU A 408 -3.67 5.67 -3.20
N VAL A 409 -2.65 6.52 -3.13
CA VAL A 409 -1.69 6.66 -4.25
C VAL A 409 -0.75 5.47 -4.36
N HIS A 410 -0.48 4.76 -3.25
CA HIS A 410 0.25 3.49 -3.27
C HIS A 410 -0.54 2.42 -4.03
N GLN A 411 -1.84 2.28 -3.76
CA GLN A 411 -2.73 1.38 -4.52
C GLN A 411 -2.73 1.72 -6.02
N VAL A 412 -2.79 3.01 -6.37
CA VAL A 412 -2.65 3.46 -7.77
C VAL A 412 -1.30 3.04 -8.37
N SER A 413 -0.20 3.14 -7.61
CA SER A 413 1.11 2.69 -8.11
C SER A 413 1.16 1.17 -8.34
N MET A 414 0.48 0.38 -7.49
CA MET A 414 0.37 -1.08 -7.64
C MET A 414 -0.42 -1.44 -8.90
N GLY A 415 -1.56 -0.77 -9.14
CA GLY A 415 -2.32 -0.94 -10.37
C GLY A 415 -1.53 -0.51 -11.62
N MET A 416 -0.79 0.60 -11.56
CA MET A 416 0.06 1.03 -12.68
C MET A 416 1.24 0.11 -12.96
N LYS A 417 1.84 -0.47 -11.91
CA LYS A 417 2.86 -1.52 -12.05
C LYS A 417 2.28 -2.73 -12.78
N TYR A 418 1.09 -3.19 -12.39
CA TYR A 418 0.40 -4.28 -13.08
C TYR A 418 0.14 -3.97 -14.55
N LEU A 419 -0.30 -2.75 -14.88
CA LEU A 419 -0.50 -2.33 -16.27
C LEU A 419 0.82 -2.30 -17.06
N GLU A 420 1.92 -1.85 -16.46
CA GLU A 420 3.25 -1.89 -17.08
C GLU A 420 3.71 -3.33 -17.36
N GLU A 421 3.54 -4.25 -16.39
CA GLU A 421 3.85 -5.68 -16.55
C GLU A 421 3.02 -6.36 -17.66
N ASN A 422 1.84 -5.81 -17.98
CA ASN A 422 0.97 -6.28 -19.06
C ASN A 422 1.11 -5.44 -20.35
N ASN A 423 2.18 -4.64 -20.48
CA ASN A 423 2.46 -3.79 -21.65
C ASN A 423 1.27 -2.89 -22.06
N PHE A 424 0.54 -2.39 -21.06
CA PHE A 424 -0.69 -1.62 -21.25
C PHE A 424 -0.48 -0.15 -20.84
N VAL A 425 -0.52 0.76 -21.81
CA VAL A 425 -0.29 2.20 -21.56
C VAL A 425 -1.61 2.91 -21.31
N HIS A 426 -1.74 3.55 -20.15
CA HIS A 426 -2.97 4.20 -19.72
C HIS A 426 -3.28 5.47 -20.52
N ARG A 427 -2.27 6.34 -20.76
CA ARG A 427 -2.35 7.58 -21.58
C ARG A 427 -3.23 8.71 -21.05
N ASP A 428 -4.00 8.47 -19.98
CA ASP A 428 -4.79 9.50 -19.30
C ASP A 428 -4.84 9.31 -17.78
N LEU A 429 -3.73 8.88 -17.17
CA LEU A 429 -3.66 8.74 -15.73
C LEU A 429 -3.77 10.12 -15.05
N ALA A 430 -4.78 10.29 -14.20
CA ALA A 430 -5.04 11.52 -13.46
C ALA A 430 -5.98 11.26 -12.26
N ALA A 431 -6.03 12.18 -11.30
CA ALA A 431 -6.90 12.00 -10.12
C ALA A 431 -8.41 12.03 -10.43
N ARG A 432 -8.82 12.41 -11.64
CA ARG A 432 -10.20 12.27 -12.13
C ARG A 432 -10.54 10.85 -12.62
N ASN A 433 -9.52 10.07 -12.91
CA ASN A 433 -9.59 8.71 -13.45
C ASN A 433 -9.16 7.68 -12.38
N VAL A 434 -8.97 8.11 -11.13
CA VAL A 434 -8.90 7.22 -9.97
C VAL A 434 -10.23 7.31 -9.25
N LEU A 435 -10.96 6.20 -9.19
CA LEU A 435 -12.24 6.10 -8.51
C LEU A 435 -12.07 5.44 -7.15
N LEU A 436 -12.89 5.84 -6.19
CA LEU A 436 -12.88 5.28 -4.84
C LEU A 436 -14.06 4.32 -4.66
N VAL A 437 -13.75 3.12 -4.21
CA VAL A 437 -14.75 2.15 -3.72
C VAL A 437 -15.06 2.50 -2.26
N THR A 438 -14.02 2.67 -1.45
CA THR A 438 -14.07 3.15 -0.06
C THR A 438 -13.02 4.24 0.13
N GLN A 439 -13.00 4.90 1.29
CA GLN A 439 -11.95 5.86 1.65
C GLN A 439 -10.56 5.21 1.75
N HIS A 440 -10.50 3.88 1.88
CA HIS A 440 -9.26 3.09 1.93
C HIS A 440 -9.03 2.26 0.67
N TYR A 441 -9.82 2.45 -0.39
CA TYR A 441 -9.73 1.63 -1.60
C TYR A 441 -9.93 2.42 -2.91
N ALA A 442 -8.82 2.63 -3.63
CA ALA A 442 -8.76 3.26 -4.95
C ALA A 442 -8.64 2.23 -6.08
N LYS A 443 -9.28 2.54 -7.20
CA LYS A 443 -9.17 1.81 -8.47
C LYS A 443 -8.90 2.78 -9.63
N ILE A 444 -7.97 2.40 -10.51
CA ILE A 444 -7.67 3.13 -11.75
C ILE A 444 -8.76 2.85 -12.78
N SER A 445 -9.22 3.87 -13.49
CA SER A 445 -10.36 3.80 -14.42
C SER A 445 -10.10 4.58 -15.71
N ASP A 446 -11.07 4.52 -16.61
CA ASP A 446 -11.12 5.29 -17.86
C ASP A 446 -9.94 5.02 -18.81
N PHE A 447 -9.89 3.77 -19.28
CA PHE A 447 -8.98 3.33 -20.34
C PHE A 447 -9.40 3.80 -21.74
N GLY A 448 -10.31 4.79 -21.86
CA GLY A 448 -10.87 5.24 -23.15
C GLY A 448 -9.88 5.95 -24.07
N LEU A 449 -8.64 6.16 -23.61
CA LEU A 449 -7.50 6.59 -24.42
C LEU A 449 -6.33 5.61 -24.34
N SER A 450 -6.49 4.48 -23.67
CA SER A 450 -5.41 3.52 -23.48
C SER A 450 -5.12 2.76 -24.77
N LYS A 451 -3.98 2.07 -24.81
CA LYS A 451 -3.61 1.25 -25.95
C LYS A 451 -2.75 0.09 -25.48
N ALA A 452 -3.06 -1.10 -25.97
CA ALA A 452 -2.17 -2.26 -25.85
C ALA A 452 -0.97 -2.06 -26.78
N LEU A 453 0.23 -2.35 -26.30
CA LEU A 453 1.43 -2.39 -27.14
C LEU A 453 1.65 -3.81 -27.66
N SER A 454 2.13 -3.91 -28.90
CA SER A 454 2.65 -5.18 -29.42
C SER A 454 3.92 -5.58 -28.65
N ALA A 455 4.23 -6.88 -28.59
CA ALA A 455 5.39 -7.39 -27.84
C ALA A 455 6.73 -6.75 -28.25
N ASP A 456 6.84 -6.31 -29.51
CA ASP A 456 8.06 -5.69 -30.05
C ASP A 456 8.07 -4.14 -29.94
N GLU A 457 7.00 -3.53 -29.42
CA GLU A 457 6.84 -2.08 -29.35
C GLU A 457 6.93 -1.55 -27.91
N ASN A 458 7.90 -0.67 -27.64
CA ASN A 458 8.06 -0.03 -26.33
C ASN A 458 7.29 1.30 -26.18
N TYR A 459 6.62 1.77 -27.24
CA TYR A 459 5.85 3.02 -27.21
C TYR A 459 4.78 3.05 -28.32
N TYR A 460 3.66 3.72 -28.04
CA TYR A 460 2.63 4.04 -29.02
C TYR A 460 2.86 5.45 -29.62
N LYS A 461 2.70 5.60 -30.93
CA LYS A 461 2.73 6.90 -31.62
C LYS A 461 1.35 7.28 -32.13
N ALA A 462 0.72 8.30 -31.54
CA ALA A 462 -0.60 8.73 -31.98
C ALA A 462 -0.56 9.42 -33.37
N GLN A 463 -1.55 9.11 -34.22
CA GLN A 463 -1.64 9.64 -35.59
C GLN A 463 -2.31 11.02 -35.71
N SER A 464 -2.99 11.54 -34.68
CA SER A 464 -3.74 12.80 -34.77
C SER A 464 -3.74 13.69 -33.50
N HIS A 465 -4.05 14.98 -33.70
CA HIS A 465 -4.14 16.00 -32.64
C HIS A 465 -5.57 16.10 -32.06
N GLY A 466 -5.99 15.19 -31.18
CA GLY A 466 -7.24 15.27 -30.41
C GLY A 466 -7.25 16.31 -29.27
N LYS A 467 -8.36 16.36 -28.50
CA LYS A 467 -8.48 17.15 -27.24
C LYS A 467 -7.70 16.49 -26.11
N TRP A 468 -6.38 16.64 -26.13
CA TRP A 468 -5.49 15.97 -25.18
C TRP A 468 -5.42 16.67 -23.80
N PRO A 469 -5.35 15.90 -22.69
CA PRO A 469 -5.15 16.42 -21.34
C PRO A 469 -3.69 16.82 -21.09
N VAL A 470 -3.20 17.82 -21.85
CA VAL A 470 -1.79 18.26 -21.92
C VAL A 470 -1.11 18.63 -20.59
N LYS A 471 -1.86 18.80 -19.50
CA LYS A 471 -1.25 19.07 -18.19
C LYS A 471 -0.65 17.82 -17.55
N TRP A 472 -1.15 16.64 -17.89
CA TRP A 472 -0.66 15.37 -17.36
C TRP A 472 0.39 14.74 -18.27
N TYR A 473 0.62 15.29 -19.47
CA TYR A 473 1.48 14.66 -20.46
C TYR A 473 2.95 14.94 -20.23
N ALA A 474 3.75 13.89 -20.41
CA ALA A 474 5.19 13.97 -20.47
C ALA A 474 5.65 14.79 -21.69
N PRO A 475 6.85 15.39 -21.66
CA PRO A 475 7.37 16.19 -22.76
C PRO A 475 7.38 15.46 -24.12
N GLU A 476 7.73 14.17 -24.14
CA GLU A 476 7.77 13.33 -25.32
C GLU A 476 6.38 13.05 -25.91
N CYS A 477 5.34 12.95 -25.08
CA CYS A 477 3.96 12.87 -25.55
C CYS A 477 3.54 14.17 -26.25
N MET A 478 3.93 15.32 -25.69
CA MET A 478 3.58 16.63 -26.25
C MET A 478 4.34 16.96 -27.53
N ASN A 479 5.61 16.53 -27.62
CA ASN A 479 6.49 16.91 -28.73
C ASN A 479 6.45 15.89 -29.87
N PHE A 480 6.33 14.59 -29.54
CA PHE A 480 6.53 13.50 -30.49
C PHE A 480 5.37 12.50 -30.54
N TYR A 481 4.30 12.74 -29.76
CA TYR A 481 3.15 11.83 -29.64
C TYR A 481 3.54 10.42 -29.20
N LYS A 482 4.67 10.27 -28.49
CA LYS A 482 5.15 8.99 -27.97
C LYS A 482 4.56 8.74 -26.59
N PHE A 483 3.82 7.65 -26.43
CA PHE A 483 3.22 7.22 -25.17
C PHE A 483 3.82 5.88 -24.76
N SER A 484 4.20 5.76 -23.49
CA SER A 484 4.75 4.54 -22.89
C SER A 484 4.44 4.51 -21.40
N SER A 485 4.72 3.40 -20.72
CA SER A 485 4.60 3.30 -19.26
C SER A 485 5.40 4.41 -18.55
N LYS A 486 6.56 4.83 -19.11
CA LYS A 486 7.35 5.95 -18.57
C LYS A 486 6.64 7.31 -18.69
N SER A 487 5.82 7.49 -19.72
CA SER A 487 4.96 8.68 -19.80
C SER A 487 3.78 8.64 -18.82
N ASP A 488 3.32 7.44 -18.45
CA ASP A 488 2.34 7.29 -17.37
C ASP A 488 2.98 7.54 -16.00
N VAL A 489 4.26 7.21 -15.79
CA VAL A 489 5.02 7.60 -14.58
C VAL A 489 5.05 9.13 -14.41
N TRP A 490 5.23 9.89 -15.49
CA TRP A 490 5.11 11.35 -15.43
C TRP A 490 3.69 11.79 -15.01
N SER A 491 2.68 11.16 -15.60
CA SER A 491 1.26 11.43 -15.29
C SER A 491 0.93 11.11 -13.82
N PHE A 492 1.50 10.03 -13.29
CA PHE A 492 1.42 9.65 -11.88
C PHE A 492 2.00 10.72 -10.96
N GLY A 493 3.14 11.33 -11.32
CA GLY A 493 3.70 12.46 -10.57
C GLY A 493 2.75 13.67 -10.50
N VAL A 494 2.02 13.96 -11.58
CA VAL A 494 0.99 15.02 -11.60
C VAL A 494 -0.23 14.61 -10.76
N LEU A 495 -0.65 13.34 -10.82
CA LEU A 495 -1.73 12.78 -10.01
C LEU A 495 -1.40 12.86 -8.51
N MET A 496 -0.18 12.49 -8.10
CA MET A 496 0.28 12.65 -6.71
C MET A 496 0.17 14.11 -6.27
N TRP A 497 0.61 15.05 -7.12
CA TRP A 497 0.45 16.48 -6.82
C TRP A 497 -1.03 16.86 -6.63
N GLU A 498 -1.94 16.35 -7.46
CA GLU A 498 -3.38 16.57 -7.28
C GLU A 498 -3.88 16.00 -5.94
N ALA A 499 -3.48 14.77 -5.61
CA ALA A 499 -3.89 14.07 -4.39
C ALA A 499 -3.44 14.83 -3.13
N PHE A 500 -2.14 15.11 -3.00
CA PHE A 500 -1.60 15.86 -1.86
C PHE A 500 -1.99 17.34 -1.84
N SER A 501 -2.43 17.90 -2.98
CA SER A 501 -3.06 19.22 -3.02
C SER A 501 -4.58 19.18 -2.78
N TYR A 502 -5.12 18.03 -2.37
CA TYR A 502 -6.54 17.79 -2.10
C TYR A 502 -7.42 18.20 -3.30
N GLY A 503 -7.10 17.62 -4.45
CA GLY A 503 -7.83 17.73 -5.71
C GLY A 503 -7.69 19.08 -6.42
N GLN A 504 -6.71 19.91 -6.07
CA GLN A 504 -6.50 21.17 -6.80
C GLN A 504 -6.11 20.94 -8.27
N LYS A 505 -6.46 21.89 -9.15
CA LYS A 505 -6.09 21.82 -10.57
C LYS A 505 -4.60 22.16 -10.77
N PRO A 506 -3.80 21.31 -11.44
CA PRO A 506 -2.39 21.56 -11.63
C PRO A 506 -2.11 22.79 -12.51
N TYR A 507 -1.00 23.46 -12.22
CA TYR A 507 -0.46 24.62 -12.95
C TYR A 507 -1.38 25.86 -13.03
N LYS A 508 -2.24 26.09 -12.03
CA LYS A 508 -3.22 27.22 -11.97
C LYS A 508 -2.61 28.61 -12.28
N LYS A 509 -1.34 28.86 -11.91
CA LYS A 509 -0.64 30.15 -12.11
C LYS A 509 -0.02 30.38 -13.50
N LYS A 510 0.06 29.38 -14.41
CA LYS A 510 0.75 29.52 -15.72
C LYS A 510 -0.04 30.27 -16.81
N LYS A 511 -1.37 30.47 -16.68
CA LYS A 511 -2.18 31.22 -17.69
C LYS A 511 -1.82 32.73 -17.76
N LYS A 512 -1.50 33.40 -16.64
CA LYS A 512 -1.17 34.84 -16.62
C LYS A 512 0.22 35.14 -17.22
N LYS A 513 1.25 34.33 -16.93
CA LYS A 513 2.62 34.52 -17.48
C LYS A 513 2.72 34.22 -18.99
N LYS A 514 2.03 33.18 -19.52
CA LYS A 514 1.97 32.93 -20.99
C LYS A 514 1.21 34.04 -21.74
N LYS A 515 0.09 34.57 -21.21
CA LYS A 515 -0.59 35.75 -21.79
C LYS A 515 0.30 37.00 -21.77
N LYS A 516 1.02 37.27 -20.67
CA LYS A 516 1.99 38.39 -20.60
C LYS A 516 3.16 38.22 -21.58
N LYS A 517 3.74 37.02 -21.72
CA LYS A 517 4.79 36.72 -22.73
C LYS A 517 4.28 36.84 -24.18
N LYS A 518 3.06 36.36 -24.50
CA LYS A 518 2.43 36.56 -25.82
C LYS A 518 2.13 38.04 -26.11
N LYS A 519 1.63 38.81 -25.13
CA LYS A 519 1.45 40.28 -25.26
C LYS A 519 2.78 41.01 -25.48
N LYS A 520 3.86 40.66 -24.76
CA LYS A 520 5.20 41.22 -24.97
C LYS A 520 5.75 40.87 -26.37
N LYS A 521 5.59 39.63 -26.85
CA LYS A 521 6.00 39.24 -28.22
C LYS A 521 5.20 39.98 -29.30
N LYS A 522 3.87 40.16 -29.13
CA LYS A 522 3.05 40.96 -30.05
C LYS A 522 3.44 42.44 -30.06
N LYS A 523 3.73 43.05 -28.89
CA LYS A 523 4.25 44.43 -28.83
C LYS A 523 5.62 44.58 -29.51
N LYS A 524 6.53 43.62 -29.34
CA LYS A 524 7.83 43.62 -30.05
C LYS A 524 7.69 43.45 -31.57
N LYS A 525 6.74 42.62 -32.04
CA LYS A 525 6.45 42.51 -33.49
C LYS A 525 5.86 43.81 -34.05
N LYS A 526 4.91 44.46 -33.36
CA LYS A 526 4.35 45.75 -33.79
C LYS A 526 5.42 46.87 -33.87
N LYS A 527 6.31 46.96 -32.87
CA LYS A 527 7.45 47.92 -32.91
C LYS A 527 8.44 47.66 -34.05
N LYS A 528 8.62 46.41 -34.50
CA LYS A 528 9.48 46.09 -35.66
C LYS A 528 8.83 46.40 -37.01
N ILE A 529 7.51 46.57 -37.07
CA ILE A 529 6.76 46.88 -38.29
C ILE A 529 6.58 48.40 -38.45
N GLN A 530 6.66 49.19 -37.37
CA GLN A 530 6.65 50.66 -37.41
C GLN A 530 8.04 51.30 -37.62
N ASN A 531 9.11 50.51 -37.54
CA ASN A 531 10.50 50.96 -37.74
C ASN A 531 11.11 50.41 -39.06
N LYS A 532 10.26 49.91 -39.95
CA LYS A 532 10.52 49.68 -41.37
C LYS A 532 9.52 50.53 -42.12
#